data_AF-A0A1B6J371-F1
#
_entry.id   AF-A0A1B6J371-F1
#
_cell.length_a   1.000
_cell.length_b   1.000
_cell.length_c   1.000
_cell.angle_alpha   90.00
_cell.angle_beta   90.00
_cell.angle_gamma   90.00
#
_symmetry.space_group_name_H-M   'P 1'
#
loop_
_entity.id
_entity.type
_entity.pdbx_description
1 polymer ?
#
loop_
_entity_poly.entity_id
_entity_poly.type
_entity_poly.pdbx_seq_one_letter_code
_entity_poly.pdbx_strand_id
1 'polypeptide(L)'
;AIQKTLNITWSRTGKLVICSDSLSSLQAIGDMYSKNILVRSIWSSLHKLQSEGVVVIFVWVPGHVGIHGNELADRGAKEALELQPFTLRMVASDITPVVKAK
;
A
#
# COMPACT_ATOMS: atom_id res chain seq x y z
N ALA A 1 -0.98 2.69 -2.75
CA ALA A 1 -2.03 3.12 -1.81
C ALA A 1 -2.04 2.27 -0.53
N ILE A 2 -2.21 0.94 -0.64
CA ILE A 2 -2.38 0.01 0.49
C ILE A 2 -1.32 0.16 1.60
N GLN A 3 -0.02 0.11 1.28
CA GLN A 3 1.05 0.26 2.28
C GLN A 3 0.96 1.59 3.06
N LYS A 4 0.61 2.69 2.39
CA LYS A 4 0.44 4.00 3.04
C LYS A 4 -0.75 3.98 4.00
N THR A 5 -1.86 3.37 3.60
CA THR A 5 -3.05 3.21 4.45
C THR A 5 -2.71 2.47 5.75
N LEU A 6 -1.96 1.37 5.67
CA LEU A 6 -1.53 0.60 6.85
C LEU A 6 -0.59 1.37 7.78
N ASN A 7 0.18 2.33 7.27
CA ASN A 7 1.08 3.14 8.09
C ASN A 7 0.36 4.30 8.80
N ILE A 8 -0.79 4.75 8.29
CA ILE A 8 -1.55 5.90 8.83
C ILE A 8 -2.68 5.44 9.77
N THR A 9 -2.91 4.14 9.94
CA THR A 9 -3.91 3.64 10.88
C THR A 9 -3.45 3.85 12.32
N TRP A 10 -3.59 5.08 12.81
CA TRP A 10 -3.31 5.48 14.18
C TRP A 10 -4.41 4.95 15.10
N SER A 11 -4.02 4.07 16.03
CA SER A 11 -4.76 3.74 17.27
C SER A 11 -6.21 3.24 17.12
N ARG A 12 -6.58 2.61 16.00
CA ARG A 12 -7.91 2.00 15.86
C ARG A 12 -7.87 0.54 16.30
N THR A 13 -8.37 0.21 17.49
CA THR A 13 -8.72 -1.17 17.82
C THR A 13 -9.98 -1.56 17.06
N GLY A 14 -10.04 -2.80 16.53
CA GLY A 14 -11.23 -3.31 15.81
C GLY A 14 -10.98 -3.71 14.35
N LYS A 15 -11.93 -3.43 13.46
CA LYS A 15 -11.88 -3.87 12.05
C LYS A 15 -11.52 -2.71 11.11
N LEU A 16 -10.52 -2.92 10.26
CA LEU A 16 -10.13 -2.03 9.17
C LEU A 16 -10.50 -2.66 7.84
N VAL A 17 -11.34 -1.99 7.05
CA VAL A 17 -11.69 -2.44 5.69
C VAL A 17 -10.94 -1.59 4.68
N ILE A 18 -10.18 -2.23 3.80
CA ILE A 18 -9.43 -1.61 2.70
C ILE A 18 -10.06 -2.07 1.39
N CYS A 19 -10.72 -1.13 0.70
CA CYS A 19 -11.24 -1.37 -0.65
C CYS A 19 -10.16 -1.02 -1.68
N SER A 20 -9.97 -1.86 -2.69
CA SER A 20 -9.07 -1.59 -3.81
C SER A 20 -9.65 -2.12 -5.12
N ASP A 21 -9.49 -1.33 -6.17
CA ASP A 21 -9.86 -1.68 -7.54
C ASP A 21 -8.77 -2.43 -8.31
N SER A 22 -7.55 -2.42 -7.78
CA SER A 22 -6.42 -3.14 -8.34
C SER A 22 -6.44 -4.62 -7.92
N LEU A 23 -7.09 -5.45 -8.75
CA LEU A 23 -7.11 -6.91 -8.57
C LEU A 23 -5.68 -7.50 -8.48
N SER A 24 -4.77 -7.01 -9.31
CA SER A 24 -3.36 -7.43 -9.31
C SER A 24 -2.67 -7.12 -7.98
N SER A 25 -2.98 -5.98 -7.35
CA SER A 25 -2.45 -5.63 -6.02
C SER A 25 -2.97 -6.59 -4.95
N LEU A 26 -4.26 -6.93 -4.99
CA LEU A 26 -4.85 -7.86 -4.03
C LEU A 26 -4.30 -9.29 -4.20
N GLN A 27 -4.13 -9.73 -5.44
CA GLN A 27 -3.49 -11.03 -5.74
C GLN A 27 -2.04 -11.07 -5.25
N ALA A 28 -1.27 -10.01 -5.46
CA ALA A 28 0.11 -9.93 -4.98
C ALA A 28 0.19 -9.99 -3.44
N ILE A 29 -0.74 -9.38 -2.72
CA ILE A 29 -0.81 -9.46 -1.25
C ILE A 29 -1.19 -10.87 -0.80
N GLY A 30 -2.04 -11.57 -1.57
CA GLY A 30 -2.41 -12.95 -1.29
C GLY A 30 -1.24 -13.94 -1.31
N ASP A 31 -0.12 -13.60 -1.96
CA ASP A 31 1.11 -14.38 -1.91
C ASP A 31 1.99 -13.98 -0.71
N MET A 32 1.83 -14.71 0.39
CA MET A 32 2.61 -14.51 1.63
C MET A 32 4.13 -14.69 1.43
N TYR A 33 4.55 -15.47 0.44
CA TYR A 33 5.97 -15.80 0.22
C TYR A 33 6.61 -14.98 -0.91
N SER A 34 5.91 -13.93 -1.37
CA SER A 34 6.41 -13.07 -2.43
C SER A 34 7.82 -12.57 -2.14
N LYS A 35 8.67 -12.59 -3.17
CA LYS A 35 10.01 -11.99 -3.12
C LYS A 35 9.96 -10.46 -3.23
N ASN A 36 8.78 -9.89 -3.53
CA ASN A 36 8.60 -8.46 -3.65
C ASN A 36 8.72 -7.80 -2.27
N ILE A 37 9.67 -6.88 -2.14
CA ILE A 37 9.94 -6.14 -0.90
C ILE A 37 8.72 -5.36 -0.40
N LEU A 38 7.89 -4.83 -1.31
CA LEU A 38 6.68 -4.09 -0.96
C LEU A 38 5.63 -5.01 -0.37
N VAL A 39 5.42 -6.20 -0.96
CA VAL A 39 4.49 -7.20 -0.43
C VAL A 39 4.93 -7.65 0.97
N ARG A 40 6.23 -7.88 1.17
CA ARG A 40 6.77 -8.21 2.51
C ARG A 40 6.58 -7.08 3.52
N SER A 41 6.75 -5.83 3.10
CA SER A 41 6.48 -4.66 3.95
C SER A 41 5.01 -4.56 4.35
N ILE A 42 4.09 -4.88 3.42
CA ILE A 42 2.66 -4.98 3.69
C ILE A 42 2.40 -6.06 4.74
N TRP A 43 2.94 -7.25 4.56
CA TRP A 43 2.80 -8.34 5.53
C TRP A 43 3.34 -7.99 6.92
N SER A 44 4.52 -7.34 7.00
CA SER A 44 5.06 -6.85 8.28
C SER A 44 4.10 -5.88 8.98
N SER A 45 3.49 -4.97 8.21
CA SER A 45 2.51 -4.01 8.73
C SER A 45 1.22 -4.69 9.18
N LEU A 46 0.74 -5.69 8.43
CA LEU A 46 -0.42 -6.49 8.78
C LEU A 46 -0.19 -7.29 10.08
N HIS A 47 0.99 -7.89 10.25
CA HIS A 47 1.34 -8.59 11.48
C HIS A 47 1.38 -7.66 12.69
N LYS A 48 1.95 -6.46 12.53
CA LYS A 48 1.94 -5.44 13.57
C LYS A 48 0.51 -5.08 13.97
N LEU A 49 -0.34 -4.76 13.00
CA LEU A 49 -1.75 -4.42 13.23
C LEU A 49 -2.52 -5.57 13.90
N GLN A 50 -2.26 -6.81 13.49
CA GLN A 50 -2.84 -7.99 14.13
C GLN A 50 -2.42 -8.10 15.60
N SER A 51 -1.14 -7.85 15.92
CA SER A 51 -0.65 -7.85 17.31
C SER A 51 -1.27 -6.75 18.17
N GLU A 52 -1.73 -5.66 17.55
CA GLU A 52 -2.43 -4.55 18.17
C GLU A 52 -3.96 -4.78 18.24
N GLY A 53 -4.46 -5.96 17.83
CA GLY A 53 -5.88 -6.30 17.88
C GLY A 53 -6.71 -5.74 16.72
N VAL A 54 -6.05 -5.36 15.62
CA VAL A 54 -6.71 -4.83 14.41
C VAL A 54 -6.86 -5.92 13.36
N VAL A 55 -8.10 -6.15 12.91
CA VAL A 55 -8.41 -7.09 11.82
C VAL A 55 -8.53 -6.31 10.52
N VAL A 56 -7.62 -6.57 9.58
CA VAL A 56 -7.64 -5.95 8.25
C VAL A 56 -8.38 -6.83 7.26
N ILE A 57 -9.35 -6.28 6.54
CA ILE A 57 -10.15 -6.95 5.51
C ILE A 57 -9.91 -6.23 4.18
N PHE A 58 -9.49 -6.97 3.17
CA PHE A 58 -9.36 -6.47 1.81
C PHE A 58 -10.61 -6.77 1.00
N VAL A 59 -11.13 -5.77 0.28
CA VAL A 59 -12.29 -5.90 -0.60
C VAL A 59 -11.90 -5.45 -1.99
N TRP A 60 -12.11 -6.32 -2.98
CA TRP A 60 -12.02 -5.92 -4.37
C TRP A 60 -13.28 -5.15 -4.76
N VAL A 61 -13.09 -4.00 -5.41
CA VAL A 61 -14.19 -3.21 -6.00
C VAL A 61 -13.91 -3.03 -7.49
N PRO A 62 -14.89 -3.18 -8.38
CA PRO A 62 -14.66 -2.84 -9.78
C PRO A 62 -14.42 -1.33 -9.93
N GLY A 63 -13.43 -0.96 -10.74
CA GLY A 63 -13.16 0.44 -11.08
C GLY A 63 -14.26 1.01 -12.00
N HIS A 64 -14.53 2.30 -11.88
CA HIS A 64 -15.42 3.06 -12.78
C HIS A 64 -16.87 2.56 -12.93
N VAL A 65 -17.44 1.91 -11.90
CA VAL A 65 -18.84 1.43 -11.93
C VAL A 65 -19.84 2.28 -11.13
N GLY A 66 -19.50 3.52 -10.73
CA GLY A 66 -20.41 4.35 -9.92
C GLY A 66 -20.26 4.23 -8.40
N ILE A 67 -19.26 3.48 -7.88
CA ILE A 67 -19.02 3.42 -6.43
C ILE A 67 -18.41 4.74 -5.98
N HIS A 68 -19.24 5.59 -5.36
CA HIS A 68 -18.90 6.96 -4.99
C HIS A 68 -17.54 7.10 -4.28
N GLY A 69 -17.23 6.22 -3.32
CA GLY A 69 -15.96 6.22 -2.61
C GLY A 69 -14.74 5.87 -3.49
N ASN A 70 -14.89 4.95 -4.44
CA ASN A 70 -13.82 4.61 -5.38
C ASN A 70 -13.59 5.76 -6.37
N GLU A 71 -14.66 6.36 -6.87
CA GLU A 71 -14.56 7.50 -7.79
C GLU A 71 -13.91 8.72 -7.14
N LEU A 72 -14.19 8.97 -5.86
CA LEU A 72 -13.48 10.00 -5.09
C LEU A 72 -11.98 9.71 -5.00
N ALA A 73 -11.61 8.45 -4.75
CA ALA A 73 -10.21 8.04 -4.71
C ALA A 73 -9.54 8.21 -6.08
N ASP A 74 -10.21 7.81 -7.17
CA ASP A 74 -9.73 7.97 -8.55
C ASP A 74 -9.53 9.44 -8.91
N ARG A 75 -10.50 10.31 -8.55
CA ARG A 75 -10.38 11.76 -8.76
C ARG A 75 -9.19 12.33 -7.99
N GLY A 76 -9.05 12.00 -6.71
CA GLY A 76 -7.90 12.45 -5.91
C GLY A 76 -6.56 11.97 -6.47
N ALA A 77 -6.50 10.75 -7.01
CA ALA A 77 -5.31 10.24 -7.68
C ALA A 77 -5.00 11.01 -8.98
N LYS A 78 -6.01 11.36 -9.78
CA LYS A 78 -5.85 12.17 -11.01
C LYS A 78 -5.41 13.60 -10.67
N GLU A 79 -6.02 14.23 -9.68
CA GLU A 79 -5.64 15.57 -9.21
C GLU A 79 -4.19 15.60 -8.71
N ALA A 80 -3.73 14.53 -8.05
CA ALA A 80 -2.35 14.42 -7.60
C ALA A 80 -1.32 14.34 -8.74
N LEU A 81 -1.73 13.99 -9.98
CA LEU A 81 -0.85 14.03 -11.15
C LEU A 81 -0.61 15.46 -11.65
N GLU A 82 -1.59 16.35 -11.43
CA GLU A 82 -1.51 17.78 -11.80
C GLU A 82 -0.71 18.60 -10.77
N LEU A 83 -0.51 18.06 -9.57
CA LEU A 83 0.41 18.63 -8.59
C LEU A 83 1.84 18.42 -9.10
N GLN A 84 2.62 19.50 -9.20
CA GLN A 84 4.03 19.40 -9.60
C GLN A 84 4.73 18.34 -8.73
N PRO A 85 5.46 17.38 -9.31
CA PRO A 85 6.18 16.41 -8.53
C PRO A 85 7.21 17.17 -7.70
N PHE A 86 7.01 17.20 -6.38
CA PHE A 86 8.08 17.52 -5.45
C PHE A 86 9.15 16.43 -5.66
N THR A 87 10.09 16.74 -6.54
CA THR A 87 11.22 15.89 -6.83
C THR A 87 12.12 16.01 -5.60
N LEU A 88 11.84 15.23 -4.56
CA LEU A 88 12.90 14.82 -3.66
C LEU A 88 13.92 14.15 -4.56
N ARG A 89 14.99 14.91 -4.85
CA ARG A 89 16.24 14.40 -5.39
C ARG A 89 16.73 13.39 -4.36
N MET A 90 16.18 12.18 -4.39
CA MET A 90 16.74 11.02 -3.73
C MET A 90 18.13 10.89 -4.33
N VAL A 91 19.13 11.35 -3.58
CA VAL A 91 20.52 11.19 -3.97
C VAL A 91 20.73 9.69 -4.03
N ALA A 92 21.14 9.18 -5.20
CA ALA A 92 21.36 7.77 -5.49
C ALA A 92 22.55 7.16 -4.70
N SER A 93 22.90 7.73 -3.54
CA SER A 93 23.97 7.28 -2.65
C SER A 93 23.57 6.03 -1.87
N ASP A 94 22.28 5.80 -1.65
CA ASP A 94 21.79 4.71 -0.79
C ASP A 94 21.69 3.35 -1.50
N ILE A 95 22.03 3.30 -2.80
CA ILE A 95 22.17 2.05 -3.57
C ILE A 95 23.64 1.76 -3.86
N THR A 96 24.44 1.54 -2.83
CA THR A 96 25.67 0.77 -3.00
C THR A 96 25.33 -0.72 -2.83
N PRO A 97 25.47 -1.56 -3.86
CA PRO A 97 25.56 -2.99 -3.62
C PRO A 97 26.88 -3.20 -2.88
N VAL A 98 26.83 -3.64 -1.63
CA VAL A 98 28.00 -4.17 -0.93
C VAL A 98 28.37 -5.49 -1.61
N VAL A 99 29.05 -5.39 -2.76
CA VAL A 99 29.73 -6.53 -3.37
C VAL A 99 30.92 -6.81 -2.44
N LYS A 100 30.79 -7.85 -1.63
CA LYS A 100 31.89 -8.36 -0.80
C LYS A 100 33.05 -8.76 -1.72
N ALA A 101 34.22 -8.18 -1.45
CA ALA A 101 35.49 -8.56 -2.03
C ALA A 101 35.83 -10.03 -1.76
N LYS A 102 36.54 -10.65 -2.70
CA LYS A 102 37.28 -11.89 -2.51
C LYS A 102 38.74 -11.62 -2.85
#